data_AF-A0A1M6GC42-F1
#
_entry.id   AF-A0A1M6GC42-F1
#
_cell.length_a   1.000
_cell.length_b   1.000
_cell.length_c   1.000
_cell.angle_alpha   90.00
_cell.angle_beta   90.00
_cell.angle_gamma   90.00
#
_symmetry.space_group_name_H-M   'P 1'
#
loop_
_entity.id
_entity.type
_entity.pdbx_description
1 polymer ?
#
loop_
_entity_poly.entity_id
_entity_poly.type
_entity_poly.pdbx_seq_one_letter_code
_entity_poly.pdbx_strand_id
1 'polypeptide(L)' 'MIGKSPSQHQKDLFKPLLKEFINLRHELALLGDKIDWKYFEDEFADFYSNTGKPSMPIRLMVGSLMLKRIYNL' A
#
# COMPACT_ATOMS: atom_id res chain seq x y z
N MET A 1 -15.97 4.61 0.79
CA MET A 1 -15.08 4.64 1.98
C MET A 1 -13.65 4.32 1.55
N ILE A 2 -12.62 4.83 2.21
CA ILE A 2 -11.22 4.47 1.90
C ILE A 2 -10.90 3.06 2.43
N GLY A 3 -10.42 2.18 1.55
CA GLY A 3 -9.92 0.86 1.97
C GLY A 3 -8.60 0.95 2.71
N LYS A 4 -8.47 0.22 3.81
CA LYS A 4 -7.23 0.16 4.60
C LYS A 4 -6.52 -1.17 4.40
N SER A 5 -5.19 -1.16 4.39
CA SER A 5 -4.40 -2.39 4.45
C SER A 5 -4.59 -3.07 5.81
N PRO A 6 -4.66 -4.41 5.86
CA PRO A 6 -4.84 -5.14 7.11
C PRO A 6 -3.64 -4.92 8.05
N SER A 7 -3.93 -4.75 9.35
CA SER A 7 -2.89 -4.61 10.38
C SER A 7 -2.17 -5.94 10.59
N GLN A 8 -0.84 -5.96 10.42
CA GLN A 8 -0.01 -7.17 10.57
C GLN A 8 0.59 -7.35 11.98
N HIS A 9 -0.07 -6.81 13.01
CA HIS A 9 0.46 -6.85 14.39
C HIS A 9 0.45 -8.26 14.98
N GLN A 10 -0.54 -9.08 14.61
CA GLN A 10 -0.65 -10.47 15.03
C GLN A 10 -0.21 -11.39 13.87
N LYS A 11 0.72 -12.30 14.17
CA LYS A 11 1.11 -13.35 13.23
C LYS A 11 -0.01 -14.40 13.20
N ASP A 12 -0.53 -14.66 12.00
CA ASP A 12 -1.42 -15.80 11.75
C ASP A 12 -0.52 -17.02 11.48
N LEU A 13 -0.71 -18.09 12.26
CA LEU A 13 0.11 -19.30 12.19
C LEU A 13 0.13 -19.91 10.78
N PHE A 14 -0.95 -19.72 10.01
CA PHE A 14 -1.08 -20.28 8.67
C PHE A 14 -0.89 -19.25 7.55
N LYS A 15 -0.67 -17.97 7.89
CA LYS A 15 -0.43 -16.91 6.91
C LYS A 15 0.85 -16.17 7.25
N PRO A 16 1.99 -16.74 6.81
CA PRO A 16 3.28 -16.11 7.05
C PRO A 16 3.34 -14.76 6.32
N LEU A 17 3.99 -13.78 6.94
CA LEU A 17 3.90 -12.39 6.52
C LEU A 17 4.75 -12.16 5.27
N LEU A 18 4.31 -11.28 4.36
CA LEU A 18 5.07 -10.98 3.14
C LEU A 18 6.52 -10.57 3.45
N LYS A 19 6.72 -9.79 4.52
CA LYS A 19 8.05 -9.35 5.00
C LYS A 19 8.99 -10.50 5.40
N GLU A 20 8.45 -11.70 5.65
CA GLU A 20 9.23 -12.89 6.01
C GLU A 20 9.73 -13.63 4.75
N PHE A 21 9.17 -13.35 3.57
CA PHE A 21 9.56 -14.00 2.30
C PHE A 21 10.30 -13.09 1.32
N ILE A 22 10.16 -11.77 1.44
CA ILE A 22 10.79 -10.83 0.52
C ILE A 22 12.13 -10.35 1.04
N ASN A 23 13.05 -10.01 0.13
CA ASN A 23 14.27 -9.32 0.48
C ASN A 23 13.96 -7.85 0.81
N LEU A 24 13.96 -7.50 2.10
CA LEU A 24 13.73 -6.13 2.57
C LEU A 24 14.85 -5.14 2.16
N ARG A 25 16.01 -5.64 1.71
CA ARG A 25 17.09 -4.80 1.17
C ARG A 25 16.89 -4.46 -0.31
N HIS A 26 15.85 -5.00 -0.95
CA HIS A 26 15.53 -4.68 -2.33
C HIS A 26 15.11 -3.20 -2.47
N GLU A 27 15.51 -2.56 -3.56
CA GLU A 27 15.31 -1.12 -3.79
C GLU A 27 13.84 -0.69 -3.66
N LEU A 28 12.90 -1.48 -4.18
CA LEU A 28 11.47 -1.19 -4.06
C LEU A 28 10.93 -1.31 -2.62
N ALA A 29 11.48 -2.21 -1.81
CA ALA A 29 11.09 -2.32 -0.40
C ALA A 29 11.56 -1.07 0.36
N LEU A 30 12.82 -0.68 0.16
CA LEU A 30 13.40 0.54 0.72
C LEU A 30 12.67 1.80 0.25
N LEU A 31 12.29 1.86 -1.03
CA LEU A 31 11.50 2.96 -1.58
C LEU A 31 10.12 3.02 -0.91
N GLY A 32 9.46 1.87 -0.77
CA GLY A 32 8.17 1.76 -0.11
C GLY A 32 8.18 2.25 1.34
N ASP A 33 9.30 2.09 2.05
CA ASP A 33 9.46 2.58 3.42
C ASP A 33 9.81 4.08 3.49
N LYS A 34 10.43 4.64 2.44
CA LYS A 34 10.78 6.07 2.37
C LYS A 34 9.63 6.97 1.91
N ILE A 35 8.64 6.42 1.22
CA ILE A 35 7.48 7.18 0.74
C ILE A 35 6.58 7.56 1.92
N ASP A 36 6.25 8.85 2.02
CA ASP A 36 5.18 9.31 2.90
C ASP A 36 3.81 8.96 2.30
N TRP A 37 3.28 7.80 2.70
CA TRP A 37 1.95 7.35 2.25
C TRP A 37 0.81 8.19 2.81
N LYS A 38 1.02 8.86 3.95
CA LYS A 38 -0.03 9.65 4.59
C LYS A 38 -0.37 10.89 3.75
N TYR A 39 0.65 11.53 3.17
CA TYR A 39 0.46 12.61 2.21
C TYR A 39 -0.55 12.24 1.12
N PHE A 40 -0.40 11.07 0.49
CA PHE A 40 -1.33 10.62 -0.55
C PHE A 40 -2.71 10.26 -0.01
N GLU A 41 -2.79 9.70 1.20
CA GLU A 41 -4.07 9.42 1.83
C GLU A 41 -4.85 10.70 2.11
N ASP A 42 -4.19 11.74 2.61
CA ASP A 42 -4.79 13.03 2.93
C ASP A 42 -5.20 13.79 1.66
N GLU A 43 -4.30 13.89 0.66
CA GLU A 43 -4.56 14.59 -0.60
C GLU A 43 -5.66 13.93 -1.43
N PHE A 44 -5.76 12.60 -1.41
CA PHE A 44 -6.78 11.89 -2.19
C PHE A 44 -8.06 11.62 -1.41
N ALA A 45 -8.12 11.90 -0.11
CA ALA A 45 -9.28 11.60 0.73
C ALA A 45 -10.58 12.19 0.17
N ASP A 46 -10.53 13.43 -0.32
CA ASP A 46 -11.68 14.17 -0.83
C ASP A 46 -12.33 13.51 -2.07
N PHE A 47 -11.58 12.69 -2.81
CA PHE A 47 -12.10 11.98 -3.98
C PHE A 47 -12.84 10.68 -3.63
N TYR A 48 -12.86 10.27 -2.36
CA TYR A 48 -13.55 9.06 -1.92
C TYR A 48 -14.82 9.37 -1.13
N SER A 49 -15.91 8.67 -1.46
CA SER A 49 -17.15 8.74 -0.69
C SER A 49 -16.98 8.18 0.73
N ASN A 50 -17.73 8.71 1.70
CA ASN A 50 -17.81 8.20 3.08
C ASN A 50 -18.78 7.01 3.22
N THR A 51 -19.54 6.67 2.19
CA THR A 51 -20.53 5.59 2.19
C THR A 51 -20.23 4.55 1.11
N GLY A 52 -20.89 3.38 1.20
CA GLY A 52 -20.76 2.29 0.22
C GLY A 52 -19.55 1.39 0.42
N LYS A 53 -19.20 0.63 -0.63
CA LYS A 53 -18.09 -0.33 -0.59
C LYS A 53 -16.74 0.39 -0.40
N PRO A 54 -15.86 -0.10 0.47
CA PRO A 54 -14.50 0.42 0.56
C PRO A 54 -13.76 0.31 -0.77
N SER A 55 -13.04 1.37 -1.15
CA SER A 55 -12.13 1.35 -2.28
C SER A 55 -10.93 0.44 -2.01
N MET A 56 -10.09 0.25 -3.02
CA MET A 56 -8.78 -0.34 -2.81
C MET A 56 -7.88 0.63 -2.04
N PRO A 57 -6.90 0.17 -1.23
CA PRO A 57 -6.00 1.07 -0.53
C PRO A 57 -5.25 2.00 -1.48
N ILE A 58 -5.19 3.29 -1.13
CA ILE A 58 -4.56 4.35 -1.94
C ILE A 58 -3.10 3.99 -2.25
N ARG A 59 -2.38 3.47 -1.25
CA ARG A 59 -1.02 2.95 -1.41
C ARG A 59 -0.87 1.95 -2.56
N LEU A 60 -1.85 1.06 -2.77
CA LEU A 60 -1.79 0.10 -3.86
C LEU A 60 -1.94 0.80 -5.21
N MET A 61 -2.94 1.68 -5.34
CA MET A 61 -3.23 2.37 -6.60
C MET A 61 -2.05 3.25 -7.02
N VAL A 62 -1.53 4.07 -6.09
CA VAL A 62 -0.39 4.96 -6.32
C VAL A 62 0.88 4.15 -6.59
N GLY A 63 1.16 3.12 -5.78
CA GLY A 63 2.32 2.25 -5.95
C GLY A 63 2.32 1.55 -7.30
N SER A 64 1.19 1.01 -7.74
CA SER A 64 1.06 0.38 -9.06
C SER A 64 1.29 1.38 -10.21
N LEU A 65 0.76 2.60 -10.11
CA LEU A 65 0.99 3.65 -11.12
C LEU A 65 2.46 4.08 -11.19
N MET A 66 3.12 4.21 -10.04
CA MET A 66 4.56 4.50 -9.98
C MET A 66 5.37 3.38 -10.63
N LEU A 67 5.11 2.12 -10.27
CA LEU A 67 5.78 0.96 -10.86
C LEU A 67 5.56 0.89 -12.37
N LYS A 68 4.33 1.15 -12.82
CA LYS A 68 3.99 1.24 -14.24
C LYS A 68 4.89 2.24 -14.97
N ARG A 69 5.07 3.43 -14.38
CA ARG A 69 5.90 4.49 -14.96
C ARG A 69 7.40 4.19 -14.91
N ILE A 70 7.90 3.66 -13.79
CA ILE A 70 9.33 3.39 -13.57
C ILE A 70 9.82 2.25 -14.46
N TYR A 71 9.05 1.17 -14.55
CA TYR A 71 9.44 -0.03 -15.30
C TYR A 71 8.86 -0.08 -16.72
N ASN A 72 8.13 0.97 -17.13
CA ASN A 72 7.44 1.04 -18.43
C ASN A 72 6.59 -0.22 -18.72
N LEU A 73 5.84 -0.66 -17.70
CA LEU A 73 4.84 -1.74 -17.77
C LEU A 73 3.53 -1.22 -18.39
#